data_AF-A0AA50FK00-F1
#
_entry.id   AF-A0AA50FK00-F1
#
_cell.length_a   1.000
_cell.length_b   1.000
_cell.length_c   1.000
_cell.angle_alpha   90.00
_cell.angle_beta   90.00
_cell.angle_gamma   90.00
#
_symmetry.space_group_name_H-M   'P 1'
#
loop_
_entity.id
_entity.type
_entity.pdbx_description
1 polymer ?
#
loop_
_entity_poly.entity_id
_entity_poly.type
_entity_poly.pdbx_seq_one_letter_code
_entity_poly.pdbx_strand_id
1 'polypeptide(L)'
;MFKNTFQSGFLSILYSIGSKPLQIWDKKVRNGHIKRITDNDIQSLVLEIVGTNVSTTYITCPADPKKTLGIKLPFLVMIIKNLKKYFTFEV
;
A
#
# COMPACT_ATOMS: atom_id res chain seq x y z
N MET A 1 -12.05 -4.89 9.76
CA MET A 1 -10.75 -5.40 10.24
C MET A 1 -10.31 -4.65 11.50
N PHE A 2 -10.33 -3.33 11.48
CA PHE A 2 -9.94 -2.43 12.59
C PHE A 2 -11.14 -1.86 13.39
N LYS A 3 -12.38 -2.31 13.13
CA LYS A 3 -13.60 -1.76 13.77
C LYS A 3 -13.56 -1.78 15.31
N ASN A 4 -12.98 -2.82 15.89
CA ASN A 4 -12.88 -3.03 17.34
C ASN A 4 -11.46 -2.80 17.89
N THR A 5 -10.55 -2.26 17.08
CA THR A 5 -9.21 -1.91 17.55
C THR A 5 -9.21 -0.48 18.06
N PHE A 6 -8.37 -0.20 19.05
CA PHE A 6 -8.13 1.17 19.48
C PHE A 6 -7.52 1.97 18.32
N GLN A 7 -8.13 3.11 17.99
CA GLN A 7 -7.69 4.01 16.91
C GLN A 7 -7.51 5.41 17.50
N SER A 8 -6.27 5.75 17.84
CA SER A 8 -5.89 7.07 18.33
C SER A 8 -4.50 7.43 17.79
N GLY A 9 -4.25 8.71 17.55
CA GLY A 9 -3.01 9.19 16.94
C GLY A 9 -2.88 8.69 15.49
N PHE A 10 -2.00 7.72 15.27
CA PHE A 10 -1.67 7.21 13.94
C PHE A 10 -1.97 5.71 13.81
N LEU A 11 -2.54 5.31 12.68
CA LEU A 11 -2.73 3.91 12.30
C LEU A 11 -2.01 3.65 10.97
N SER A 12 -0.95 2.84 11.00
CA SER A 12 -0.26 2.42 9.79
C SER A 12 -0.92 1.17 9.19
N ILE A 13 -1.31 1.27 7.92
CA ILE A 13 -1.92 0.17 7.14
C ILE A 13 -0.94 -0.52 6.19
N LEU A 14 0.21 0.13 5.90
CA LEU A 14 1.28 -0.40 5.06
C LEU A 14 2.61 0.18 5.54
N TYR A 15 3.58 -0.69 5.82
CA TYR A 15 4.93 -0.29 6.22
C TYR A 15 5.98 -1.17 5.54
N SER A 16 6.77 -0.60 4.64
CA SER A 16 7.68 -1.32 3.73
C SER A 16 8.81 -2.07 4.44
N ILE A 17 9.23 -1.61 5.62
CA ILE A 17 10.36 -2.18 6.37
C ILE A 17 9.96 -3.46 7.14
N GLY A 18 8.66 -3.67 7.38
CA GLY A 18 8.16 -4.85 8.09
C GLY A 18 8.53 -6.18 7.41
N SER A 19 8.44 -7.28 8.18
CA SER A 19 8.75 -8.63 7.67
C SER A 19 7.75 -9.10 6.59
N LYS A 20 6.47 -8.72 6.72
CA LYS A 20 5.40 -9.01 5.77
C LYS A 20 4.57 -7.74 5.48
N PRO A 21 5.10 -6.78 4.69
CA PRO A 21 4.47 -5.46 4.50
C PRO A 21 3.07 -5.53 3.86
N LEU A 22 2.81 -6.59 3.08
CA LEU A 22 1.55 -6.83 2.38
C LEU A 22 0.69 -7.90 3.04
N GLN A 23 0.85 -8.14 4.35
CA GLN A 23 0.11 -9.20 5.07
C GLN A 23 -1.41 -9.09 4.94
N ILE A 24 -1.93 -7.86 4.86
CA ILE A 24 -3.37 -7.57 4.83
C ILE A 24 -3.85 -7.10 3.45
N TRP A 25 -2.96 -7.16 2.46
CA TRP A 25 -3.15 -6.64 1.10
C TRP A 25 -3.16 -7.79 0.09
N ASP A 26 -4.12 -7.78 -0.84
CA ASP A 26 -4.06 -8.63 -2.02
C ASP A 26 -3.19 -7.98 -3.09
N LYS A 27 -2.57 -8.79 -3.95
CA LYS A 27 -1.66 -8.36 -5.01
C LYS A 27 -2.20 -8.79 -6.36
N LYS A 28 -2.39 -7.86 -7.29
CA LYS A 28 -2.67 -8.13 -8.70
C LYS A 28 -1.53 -7.60 -9.55
N VAL A 29 -0.94 -8.46 -10.38
CA VAL A 29 0.19 -8.09 -11.23
C VAL A 29 -0.04 -8.66 -12.62
N ARG A 30 -0.02 -7.79 -13.63
CA ARG A 30 -0.04 -8.17 -15.05
C ARG A 30 0.88 -7.23 -15.81
N ASN A 31 1.94 -7.79 -16.42
CA ASN A 31 2.98 -7.04 -17.14
C ASN A 31 3.61 -5.92 -16.28
N GLY A 32 4.03 -6.30 -15.07
CA GLY A 32 4.60 -5.43 -14.05
C GLY A 32 5.24 -6.22 -12.93
N HIS A 33 5.61 -5.55 -11.84
CA HIS A 33 6.13 -6.18 -10.64
C HIS A 33 5.77 -5.42 -9.36
N ILE A 34 5.82 -6.16 -8.25
CA ILE A 34 5.77 -5.62 -6.90
C ILE A 34 7.01 -6.13 -6.19
N LYS A 35 7.92 -5.24 -5.81
CA LYS A 35 9.21 -5.59 -5.21
C LYS A 35 9.54 -4.68 -4.03
N ARG A 36 10.29 -5.21 -3.06
CA ARG A 36 10.90 -4.39 -2.02
C ARG A 36 12.31 -4.06 -2.46
N ILE A 37 12.63 -2.77 -2.55
CA ILE A 37 13.94 -2.27 -2.98
C ILE A 37 14.48 -1.27 -1.95
N THR A 38 15.79 -1.04 -1.94
CA THR A 38 16.38 0.07 -1.19
C THR A 38 16.32 1.33 -2.05
N ASP A 39 15.66 2.37 -1.57
CA ASP A 39 15.64 3.66 -2.24
C ASP A 39 16.93 4.44 -1.94
N ASN A 40 17.55 5.02 -2.96
CA ASN A 40 18.84 5.68 -2.83
C ASN A 40 18.77 7.03 -2.09
N ASP A 41 17.64 7.73 -2.14
CA ASP A 41 17.53 9.08 -1.55
C ASP A 41 17.33 9.01 -0.04
N ILE A 42 16.56 8.01 0.41
CA ILE A 42 16.25 7.82 1.85
C ILE A 42 17.03 6.66 2.48
N GLN A 43 17.82 5.93 1.70
CA GLN A 43 18.64 4.78 2.13
C GLN A 43 17.83 3.73 2.93
N SER A 44 16.57 3.51 2.56
CA SER A 44 15.64 2.66 3.28
C SER A 44 14.80 1.80 2.33
N LEU A 45 14.18 0.75 2.88
CA LEU A 45 13.37 -0.17 2.10
C LEU A 45 12.03 0.46 1.74
N VAL A 46 11.71 0.47 0.45
CA VAL A 46 10.43 0.91 -0.11
C VAL A 46 9.76 -0.23 -0.84
N LEU A 47 8.43 -0.19 -0.91
CA LEU A 47 7.67 -1.10 -1.76
C LEU A 47 7.44 -0.43 -3.12
N GLU A 48 8.08 -0.96 -4.15
CA GLU A 48 7.93 -0.52 -5.53
C GLU A 48 6.83 -1.33 -6.22
N ILE A 49 5.88 -0.64 -6.84
CA ILE A 49 4.81 -1.21 -7.66
C ILE A 49 4.87 -0.52 -9.02
N VAL A 50 5.23 -1.28 -10.06
CA VAL A 50 5.37 -0.75 -11.41
C VAL A 50 4.68 -1.69 -12.39
N GLY A 51 3.86 -1.14 -13.28
CA GLY A 51 3.23 -1.86 -14.37
C GLY A 51 3.19 -1.03 -15.63
N THR A 52 3.00 -1.70 -16.77
CA THR A 52 2.78 -1.03 -18.06
C THR A 52 1.41 -0.36 -18.13
N ASN A 53 0.40 -0.91 -17.44
CA ASN A 53 -0.94 -0.34 -17.32
C ASN A 53 -1.31 -0.17 -15.83
N VAL A 54 -1.70 1.05 -15.46
CA VAL A 54 -2.08 1.42 -14.07
C VAL A 54 -3.27 0.63 -13.54
N SER A 55 -4.17 0.15 -14.39
CA SER A 55 -5.34 -0.62 -13.96
C SER A 55 -5.09 -2.10 -13.75
N THR A 56 -3.91 -2.62 -14.14
CA THR A 56 -3.63 -4.07 -14.13
C THR A 56 -2.54 -4.49 -13.15
N THR A 57 -1.85 -3.54 -12.51
CA THR A 57 -0.86 -3.83 -11.45
C THR A 57 -1.14 -2.95 -10.25
N TYR A 58 -1.72 -3.53 -9.20
CA TYR A 58 -2.18 -2.81 -8.01
C TYR A 58 -2.22 -3.72 -6.78
N ILE A 59 -2.37 -3.11 -5.61
CA ILE A 59 -2.64 -3.79 -4.35
C ILE A 59 -3.98 -3.29 -3.78
N THR A 60 -4.74 -4.18 -3.15
CA THR A 60 -6.02 -3.83 -2.52
C THR A 60 -6.05 -4.22 -1.06
N CYS A 61 -6.69 -3.39 -0.23
CA CYS A 61 -6.91 -3.68 1.18
C CYS A 61 -8.39 -3.48 1.53
N PRO A 62 -9.03 -4.44 2.22
CA PRO A 62 -8.49 -5.71 2.70
C PRO A 62 -8.19 -6.72 1.58
N ALA A 63 -7.32 -7.70 1.84
CA ALA A 63 -7.04 -8.78 0.90
C ALA A 63 -8.28 -9.63 0.54
N ASP A 64 -9.22 -9.75 1.49
CA ASP A 64 -10.51 -10.41 1.27
C ASP A 64 -11.54 -9.36 0.84
N PRO A 65 -12.09 -9.44 -0.38
CA PRO A 65 -13.05 -8.46 -0.90
C PRO A 65 -14.38 -8.44 -0.12
N LYS A 66 -14.67 -9.45 0.70
CA LYS A 66 -15.87 -9.47 1.55
C LYS A 66 -15.67 -8.73 2.87
N LYS A 67 -14.46 -8.26 3.17
CA LYS A 67 -14.11 -7.55 4.42
C LYS A 67 -13.94 -6.06 4.17
N THR A 68 -14.15 -5.28 5.23
CA THR A 68 -13.90 -3.84 5.25
C THR A 68 -12.82 -3.48 6.26
N LEU A 69 -12.11 -2.36 6.05
CA LEU A 69 -11.10 -1.87 6.99
C LEU A 69 -11.73 -1.44 8.32
N GLY A 70 -12.69 -0.51 8.29
CA GLY A 70 -13.35 0.02 9.50
C GLY A 70 -12.49 1.04 10.26
N ILE A 71 -11.76 1.88 9.52
CA ILE A 71 -10.94 2.98 10.06
C ILE A 71 -11.82 4.21 10.23
N LYS A 72 -11.71 4.88 11.38
CA LYS A 72 -12.51 6.05 11.78
C LYS A 72 -11.71 7.35 11.77
N LEU A 73 -10.40 7.28 11.53
CA LEU A 73 -9.53 8.44 11.49
C LEU A 73 -9.87 9.31 10.27
N PRO A 74 -9.92 10.65 10.41
CA PRO A 74 -10.42 11.55 9.36
C PRO A 74 -9.43 11.80 8.21
N PHE A 75 -8.15 11.51 8.41
CA PHE A 75 -7.10 11.81 7.44
C PHE A 75 -6.37 10.54 6.98
N LEU A 76 -6.21 10.41 5.67
CA LEU A 76 -5.34 9.43 5.04
C LEU A 76 -4.07 10.14 4.57
N VAL A 77 -2.91 9.64 4.99
CA VAL A 77 -1.61 10.14 4.56
C VAL A 77 -0.86 9.01 3.87
N MET A 78 -0.33 9.29 2.66
CA MET A 78 0.52 8.38 1.91
C MET A 78 1.85 9.06 1.62
N ILE A 79 2.95 8.34 1.84
CA ILE A 79 4.30 8.77 1.49
C ILE A 79 4.68 8.03 0.22
N ILE A 80 4.73 8.75 -0.91
CA ILE A 80 5.01 8.18 -2.24
C ILE A 80 6.12 8.96 -2.93
N LYS A 81 6.93 8.26 -3.73
CA LYS A 81 7.94 8.88 -4.59
C LYS A 81 7.33 9.15 -5.97
N ASN A 82 7.38 10.41 -6.42
CA ASN A 82 6.93 10.76 -7.77
C ASN A 82 7.94 10.27 -8.82
N LEU A 83 7.59 9.21 -9.54
CA LEU A 83 8.40 8.64 -10.62
C LEU A 83 8.16 9.31 -11.98
N LYS A 84 7.37 10.39 -12.03
CA LYS A 84 6.93 11.08 -13.26
C LYS A 84 6.24 10.12 -14.26
N LYS A 85 5.45 9.19 -13.71
CA LYS A 85 4.62 8.21 -14.45
C LYS A 85 3.19 8.30 -13.97
N TYR A 86 2.26 7.70 -14.72
CA TYR A 86 0.86 7.60 -14.30
C TYR A 86 0.75 6.84 -12.98
N PHE A 87 0.04 7.46 -12.03
CA PHE A 87 -0.23 6.93 -10.71
C PHE A 87 -1.66 7.29 -10.32
N THR A 88 -2.39 6.32 -9.80
CA THR A 88 -3.76 6.47 -9.31
C THR A 88 -3.92 5.68 -8.02
N PHE A 89 -4.83 6.12 -7.16
CA PHE A 89 -5.25 5.39 -5.97
C PHE A 89 -6.75 5.60 -5.75
N GLU A 90 -7.37 4.71 -4.98
CA GLU A 90 -8.79 4.73 -4.65
C GLU A 90 -8.94 4.44 -3.15
N VAL A 91 -9.97 5.01 -2.51
CA VAL A 91 -10.30 4.87 -1.09
C VAL A 91 -11.79 4.63 -0.92
#